data_AF-A0A0A8YBM2-F1
#
_entry.id   AF-A0A0A8YBM2-F1
#
_cell.length_a   1.000
_cell.length_b   1.000
_cell.length_c   1.000
_cell.angle_alpha   90.00
_cell.angle_beta   90.00
_cell.angle_gamma   90.00
#
_symmetry.space_group_name_H-M   'P 1'
#
loop_
_entity.id
_entity.type
_entity.pdbx_description
1 polymer ?
#
loop_
_entity_poly.entity_id
_entity_poly.type
_entity_poly.pdbx_seq_one_letter_code
_entity_poly.pdbx_strand_id
1 'polypeptide(L)'
;MHAGLRRVHTDRADGRRRATAGAQGGAGHGGEQVPAAGGVRHGGDGQGRRGEQVPRHRLLRRRPRPRRPGLRPIGGPSYAVKKGRKDSKVSLPGKVRGSLPRANSTVDELLRVFAAKGLGAGDLVALSGAHTIGFAHCIHVLGRIYDFRGTRRPDPLMDARLVKALRMSCPSTGGSARVVVPFDVSTPFQFDHAYYANLQARLGLLASDQALFLDPRTRPLVQELAADKAHFFQAFVASMDRMGSIRIKKGKKGEVRKVCSQHLL
;
A
#
# COMPACT_ATOMS: atom_id res chain seq x y z
N MET A 1 -15.54 37.25 44.57
CA MET A 1 -16.88 37.87 44.37
C MET A 1 -17.61 37.05 43.32
N HIS A 2 -18.87 36.72 43.62
CA HIS A 2 -19.85 35.90 42.88
C HIS A 2 -20.00 36.30 41.39
N ALA A 3 -20.57 35.54 40.45
CA ALA A 3 -21.66 34.55 40.41
C ALA A 3 -21.45 33.60 39.19
N GLY A 4 -21.97 32.37 39.04
CA GLY A 4 -23.33 31.84 39.25
C GLY A 4 -23.92 31.43 37.88
N LEU A 5 -23.83 30.15 37.50
CA LEU A 5 -24.93 29.13 37.48
C LEU A 5 -25.83 29.12 36.22
N ARG A 6 -25.90 27.98 35.50
CA ARG A 6 -27.08 27.06 35.46
C ARG A 6 -26.91 25.92 34.44
N ARG A 7 -27.31 24.73 34.90
CA ARG A 7 -27.52 23.47 34.14
C ARG A 7 -28.85 23.52 33.38
N VAL A 8 -28.97 22.74 32.30
CA VAL A 8 -30.23 22.09 31.90
C VAL A 8 -29.96 20.66 31.44
N HIS A 9 -30.64 19.72 32.09
CA HIS A 9 -30.84 18.31 31.71
C HIS A 9 -32.02 18.20 30.74
N THR A 10 -32.05 17.21 29.86
CA THR A 10 -33.26 16.42 29.57
C THR A 10 -32.90 15.10 28.85
N ASP A 11 -33.56 14.04 29.30
CA ASP A 11 -33.63 12.69 28.75
C ASP A 11 -34.33 12.63 27.38
N ARG A 12 -34.07 11.58 26.57
CA ARG A 12 -35.03 10.47 26.33
C ARG A 12 -34.53 9.48 25.26
N ALA A 13 -34.97 8.24 25.46
CA ALA A 13 -34.74 7.03 24.68
C ALA A 13 -35.57 6.94 23.39
N ASP A 14 -35.07 6.16 22.42
CA ASP A 14 -35.84 5.34 21.45
C ASP A 14 -34.81 4.38 20.79
N GLY A 15 -34.93 3.05 20.74
CA GLY A 15 -36.11 2.23 20.48
C GLY A 15 -36.12 1.82 19.00
N ARG A 16 -35.50 0.68 18.64
CA ARG A 16 -35.84 -0.24 17.51
C ARG A 16 -34.66 -1.13 17.09
N ARG A 17 -34.87 -2.46 17.14
CA ARG A 17 -34.47 -3.46 16.13
C ARG A 17 -34.96 -4.85 16.55
N ARG A 18 -35.83 -5.46 15.72
CA ARG A 18 -35.88 -6.91 15.54
C ARG A 18 -36.07 -7.18 14.05
N ALA A 19 -35.12 -7.91 13.50
CA ALA A 19 -35.17 -8.53 12.18
C ALA A 19 -35.69 -9.95 12.36
N THR A 20 -36.55 -10.39 11.46
CA THR A 20 -36.91 -11.80 11.29
C THR A 20 -36.30 -12.32 9.99
N ALA A 21 -35.60 -13.44 10.12
CA ALA A 21 -35.09 -14.26 9.03
C ALA A 21 -36.22 -15.14 8.48
N GLY A 22 -36.23 -15.35 7.17
CA GLY A 22 -37.01 -16.38 6.49
C GLY A 22 -36.12 -17.07 5.48
N ALA A 23 -35.87 -18.36 5.71
CA ALA A 23 -35.19 -19.28 4.82
C ALA A 23 -36.11 -20.48 4.59
N GLN A 24 -36.17 -20.98 3.34
CA GLN A 24 -36.60 -22.30 2.83
C GLN A 24 -36.96 -22.09 1.34
N GLY A 25 -36.68 -22.95 0.36
CA GLY A 25 -36.13 -24.31 0.31
C GLY A 25 -36.13 -24.81 -1.15
N GLY A 26 -35.70 -26.07 -1.36
CA GLY A 26 -35.82 -26.85 -2.61
C GLY A 26 -34.44 -27.14 -3.26
N ALA A 27 -33.80 -28.31 -3.15
CA ALA A 27 -34.15 -29.73 -3.41
C ALA A 27 -34.12 -30.14 -4.90
N GLY A 28 -33.33 -31.18 -5.21
CA GLY A 28 -33.19 -31.87 -6.51
C GLY A 28 -31.74 -32.35 -6.73
N HIS A 29 -31.27 -33.52 -6.26
CA HIS A 29 -31.49 -34.94 -6.64
C HIS A 29 -30.98 -35.38 -8.03
N GLY A 30 -30.19 -36.48 -8.04
CA GLY A 30 -29.64 -37.23 -9.19
C GLY A 30 -28.11 -37.22 -9.19
N GLY A 31 -27.36 -38.26 -8.79
CA GLY A 31 -27.30 -39.61 -9.39
C GLY A 31 -26.58 -39.50 -10.75
N GLU A 32 -25.47 -40.15 -11.10
CA GLU A 32 -25.03 -41.52 -10.85
C GLU A 32 -23.70 -41.75 -11.64
N GLN A 33 -22.78 -42.52 -11.06
CA GLN A 33 -21.75 -43.44 -11.62
C GLN A 33 -20.57 -43.01 -12.54
N VAL A 34 -19.46 -43.72 -12.23
CA VAL A 34 -18.13 -43.83 -12.83
C VAL A 34 -18.03 -45.16 -13.60
N PRO A 35 -17.23 -45.23 -14.68
CA PRO A 35 -16.25 -46.32 -14.83
C PRO A 35 -14.86 -45.77 -15.24
N ALA A 36 -13.75 -46.17 -14.63
CA ALA A 36 -13.01 -47.44 -14.71
C ALA A 36 -12.07 -47.57 -15.95
N ALA A 37 -10.78 -47.53 -15.60
CA ALA A 37 -9.52 -48.01 -16.19
C ALA A 37 -9.45 -48.82 -17.52
N GLY A 38 -8.35 -48.59 -18.24
CA GLY A 38 -7.68 -49.46 -19.21
C GLY A 38 -6.72 -48.63 -20.08
N GLY A 39 -5.48 -49.00 -20.43
CA GLY A 39 -4.67 -50.19 -20.26
C GLY A 39 -3.26 -49.89 -20.84
N VAL A 40 -2.27 -50.68 -20.41
CA VAL A 40 -0.85 -50.63 -20.75
C VAL A 40 -0.56 -51.22 -22.15
N ARG A 41 0.41 -50.68 -22.91
CA ARG A 41 1.27 -51.47 -23.83
C ARG A 41 2.69 -50.90 -23.98
N HIS A 42 3.63 -51.84 -24.07
CA HIS A 42 5.09 -51.76 -24.18
C HIS A 42 5.63 -51.37 -25.57
N GLY A 43 6.89 -50.91 -25.61
CA GLY A 43 7.89 -51.44 -26.54
C GLY A 43 8.81 -50.43 -27.23
N GLY A 44 10.14 -50.66 -27.16
CA GLY A 44 11.05 -50.36 -28.27
C GLY A 44 12.33 -49.58 -27.97
N ASP A 45 13.44 -50.31 -27.79
CA ASP A 45 14.85 -49.87 -27.78
C ASP A 45 15.34 -49.20 -29.08
N GLY A 46 16.42 -48.41 -29.00
CA GLY A 46 17.17 -47.98 -30.19
C GLY A 46 18.32 -47.00 -29.94
N GLN A 47 19.56 -47.47 -30.11
CA GLN A 47 20.84 -46.85 -29.77
C GLN A 47 21.26 -45.59 -30.58
N GLY A 48 21.84 -44.62 -29.86
CA GLY A 48 23.16 -44.00 -30.09
C GLY A 48 23.56 -43.40 -31.45
N ARG A 49 23.97 -42.12 -31.45
CA ARG A 49 25.32 -41.66 -31.88
C ARG A 49 25.51 -40.14 -31.84
N ARG A 50 26.75 -39.79 -31.45
CA ARG A 50 27.61 -38.64 -31.83
C ARG A 50 27.32 -37.28 -31.18
N GLY A 51 28.43 -36.69 -30.73
CA GLY A 51 28.49 -35.50 -29.92
C GLY A 51 28.40 -34.21 -30.73
N GLU A 52 27.77 -33.24 -30.09
CA GLU A 52 27.74 -31.85 -30.51
C GLU A 52 28.46 -31.03 -29.40
N GLN A 53 29.59 -30.42 -29.75
CA GLN A 53 30.28 -29.48 -28.87
C GLN A 53 29.44 -28.21 -28.74
N VAL A 54 28.85 -27.98 -27.58
CA VAL A 54 28.06 -26.77 -27.31
C VAL A 54 29.00 -25.61 -26.93
N PRO A 55 29.03 -24.51 -27.69
CA PRO A 55 29.89 -23.37 -27.37
C PRO A 55 29.50 -22.73 -26.03
N ARG A 56 30.51 -22.50 -25.19
CA ARG A 56 30.41 -21.91 -23.85
C ARG A 56 30.12 -20.42 -23.90
N HIS A 57 28.92 -19.99 -24.26
CA HIS A 57 28.39 -18.68 -23.87
C HIS A 57 26.88 -18.75 -23.60
N ARG A 58 26.49 -19.54 -22.60
CA ARG A 58 25.17 -19.47 -22.00
C ARG A 58 25.10 -18.18 -21.16
N LEU A 59 24.79 -17.05 -21.80
CA LEU A 59 24.25 -15.88 -21.10
C LEU A 59 23.12 -16.38 -20.20
N LEU A 60 23.35 -16.35 -18.89
CA LEU A 60 22.34 -16.63 -17.89
C LEU A 60 21.26 -15.55 -18.01
N ARG A 61 20.32 -15.72 -18.95
CA ARG A 61 18.99 -15.11 -18.87
C ARG A 61 18.34 -15.70 -17.62
N ARG A 62 18.62 -15.09 -16.47
CA ARG A 62 18.01 -15.45 -15.20
C ARG A 62 16.50 -15.31 -15.38
N ARG A 63 15.81 -16.45 -15.34
CA ARG A 63 14.35 -16.54 -15.41
C ARG A 63 13.72 -15.54 -14.42
N PRO A 64 12.60 -14.89 -14.77
CA PRO A 64 11.85 -14.09 -13.81
C PRO A 64 11.58 -14.93 -12.55
N ARG A 65 11.68 -14.32 -11.36
CA ARG A 65 11.43 -15.04 -10.11
C ARG A 65 10.02 -15.64 -10.18
N PRO A 66 9.85 -16.95 -9.93
CA PRO A 66 8.52 -17.56 -9.93
C PRO A 66 7.65 -16.88 -8.88
N ARG A 67 6.43 -16.50 -9.26
CA ARG A 67 5.39 -16.07 -8.32
C ARG A 67 4.97 -17.30 -7.50
N ARG A 68 4.80 -17.14 -6.19
CA ARG A 68 4.26 -18.21 -5.34
C ARG A 68 2.84 -18.57 -5.85
N PRO A 69 2.53 -19.85 -6.10
CA PRO A 69 1.16 -20.27 -6.43
C PRO A 69 0.20 -19.86 -5.32
N GLY A 70 -0.98 -19.34 -5.67
CA GLY A 70 -2.06 -19.00 -4.72
C GLY A 70 -2.18 -17.51 -4.32
N LEU A 71 -1.22 -16.65 -4.68
CA LEU A 71 -1.36 -15.20 -4.47
C LEU A 71 -2.11 -14.58 -5.65
N ARG A 72 -3.38 -14.18 -5.45
CA ARG A 72 -4.09 -13.33 -6.41
C ARG A 72 -3.28 -12.04 -6.63
N PRO A 73 -3.03 -11.62 -7.87
CA PRO A 73 -2.39 -10.33 -8.12
C PRO A 73 -3.22 -9.24 -7.46
N ILE A 74 -2.59 -8.38 -6.67
CA ILE A 74 -3.21 -7.21 -6.08
C ILE A 74 -3.64 -6.15 -7.13
N GLY A 75 -3.64 -6.45 -8.44
CA GLY A 75 -4.17 -5.56 -9.48
C GLY A 75 -3.24 -4.47 -10.04
N GLY A 76 -2.04 -4.29 -9.48
CA GLY A 76 -1.09 -3.26 -9.90
C GLY A 76 -0.31 -3.56 -11.19
N PRO A 77 0.43 -2.57 -11.73
CA PRO A 77 1.15 -2.71 -12.99
C PRO A 77 2.35 -3.67 -12.88
N SER A 78 2.63 -4.36 -13.98
CA SER A 78 3.84 -5.18 -14.12
C SER A 78 4.90 -4.43 -14.92
N TYR A 79 6.14 -4.38 -14.43
CA TYR A 79 7.23 -3.68 -15.09
C TYR A 79 8.59 -4.35 -14.82
N ALA A 80 9.54 -4.13 -15.72
CA ALA A 80 10.89 -4.67 -15.59
C ALA A 80 11.72 -3.81 -14.62
N VAL A 81 12.19 -4.42 -13.53
CA VAL A 81 13.02 -3.74 -12.53
C VAL A 81 14.49 -3.82 -12.90
N LYS A 82 15.19 -2.67 -12.94
CA LYS A 82 16.65 -2.59 -13.10
C LYS A 82 17.37 -3.35 -11.98
N LYS A 83 18.35 -4.17 -12.37
CA LYS A 83 19.14 -5.04 -11.47
C LYS A 83 20.58 -4.53 -11.33
N GLY A 84 21.36 -5.17 -10.46
CA GLY A 84 22.80 -4.89 -10.32
C GLY A 84 23.19 -3.95 -9.17
N ARG A 85 22.22 -3.51 -8.35
CA ARG A 85 22.48 -2.82 -7.08
C ARG A 85 23.26 -3.74 -6.12
N LYS A 86 24.23 -3.17 -5.42
CA LYS A 86 25.00 -3.81 -4.34
C LYS A 86 24.57 -3.26 -2.98
N ASP A 87 24.72 -4.08 -1.94
CA ASP A 87 24.34 -3.72 -0.58
C ASP A 87 25.35 -2.76 0.06
N SER A 88 24.86 -1.89 0.95
CA SER A 88 25.70 -1.00 1.76
C SER A 88 26.39 -1.78 2.89
N LYS A 89 27.62 -1.41 3.26
CA LYS A 89 28.29 -1.92 4.47
C LYS A 89 28.02 -1.08 5.72
N VAL A 90 27.28 0.01 5.57
CA VAL A 90 27.05 1.00 6.62
C VAL A 90 25.55 1.28 6.73
N SER A 91 25.03 1.26 7.96
CA SER A 91 23.70 1.71 8.36
C SER A 91 23.83 2.61 9.58
N LEU A 92 23.30 3.83 9.51
CA LEU A 92 23.45 4.83 10.57
C LEU A 92 22.07 5.41 10.91
N PRO A 93 21.56 5.23 12.15
CA PRO A 93 20.26 5.78 12.56
C PRO A 93 20.16 7.30 12.37
N GLY A 94 21.27 8.02 12.60
CA GLY A 94 21.33 9.48 12.40
C GLY A 94 21.04 9.95 10.97
N LYS A 95 21.18 9.08 9.96
CA LYS A 95 20.86 9.41 8.55
C LYS A 95 19.37 9.29 8.22
N VAL A 96 18.56 8.72 9.11
CA VAL A 96 17.11 8.52 8.91
C VAL A 96 16.34 9.81 9.19
N ARG A 97 16.68 10.50 10.30
CA ARG A 97 16.01 11.74 10.70
C ARG A 97 16.17 12.81 9.61
N GLY A 98 15.05 13.36 9.14
CA GLY A 98 15.02 14.37 8.07
C GLY A 98 15.16 13.82 6.65
N SER A 99 15.42 12.52 6.48
CA SER A 99 15.47 11.85 5.17
C SER A 99 14.17 11.14 4.79
N LEU A 100 13.24 10.99 5.73
CA LEU A 100 11.94 10.35 5.53
C LEU A 100 10.80 11.33 5.86
N PRO A 101 9.73 11.33 5.05
CA PRO A 101 8.53 12.10 5.36
C PRO A 101 7.80 11.49 6.56
N ARG A 102 7.00 12.32 7.26
CA ARG A 102 6.12 11.88 8.34
C ARG A 102 4.67 11.85 7.87
N ALA A 103 3.83 11.10 8.58
CA ALA A 103 2.39 11.02 8.32
C ALA A 103 1.65 12.37 8.40
N ASN A 104 2.23 13.36 9.08
CA ASN A 104 1.70 14.70 9.23
C ASN A 104 2.56 15.78 8.53
N SER A 105 3.45 15.39 7.63
CA SER A 105 4.28 16.34 6.90
C SER A 105 3.45 17.25 5.99
N THR A 106 3.86 18.51 5.86
CA THR A 106 3.29 19.46 4.91
C THR A 106 3.78 19.17 3.48
N VAL A 107 3.10 19.69 2.46
CA VAL A 107 3.54 19.51 1.07
C VAL A 107 4.94 20.11 0.84
N ASP A 108 5.30 21.21 1.50
CA ASP A 108 6.67 21.75 1.43
C ASP A 108 7.71 20.77 1.98
N GLU A 109 7.42 20.13 3.11
CA GLU A 109 8.32 19.11 3.68
C GLU A 109 8.44 17.89 2.77
N LEU A 110 7.31 17.42 2.21
CA LEU A 110 7.28 16.30 1.28
C LEU A 110 8.12 16.61 0.03
N LEU A 111 7.87 17.76 -0.62
CA LEU A 111 8.61 18.21 -1.80
C LEU A 111 10.09 18.38 -1.49
N ARG A 112 10.46 18.97 -0.33
CA ARG A 112 11.86 19.12 0.08
C ARG A 112 12.57 17.78 0.22
N VAL A 113 11.94 16.79 0.86
CA VAL A 113 12.53 15.45 1.05
C VAL A 113 12.67 14.73 -0.29
N PHE A 114 11.68 14.82 -1.18
CA PHE A 114 11.73 14.21 -2.51
C PHE A 114 12.79 14.89 -3.40
N ALA A 115 12.84 16.22 -3.40
CA ALA A 115 13.82 16.99 -4.17
C ALA A 115 15.26 16.67 -3.73
N ALA A 116 15.52 16.48 -2.43
CA ALA A 116 16.83 16.04 -1.92
C ALA A 116 17.28 14.66 -2.44
N LYS A 117 16.34 13.90 -3.04
CA LYS A 117 16.58 12.60 -3.68
C LYS A 117 16.49 12.66 -5.21
N GLY A 118 16.33 13.85 -5.79
CA GLY A 118 16.17 14.05 -7.23
C GLY A 118 14.79 13.62 -7.75
N LEU A 119 13.77 13.65 -6.91
CA LEU A 119 12.38 13.34 -7.26
C LEU A 119 11.53 14.61 -7.23
N GLY A 120 10.64 14.78 -8.23
CA GLY A 120 9.79 15.96 -8.37
C GLY A 120 8.40 15.81 -7.75
N ALA A 121 7.53 16.81 -7.95
CA ALA A 121 6.13 16.79 -7.49
C ALA A 121 5.33 15.64 -8.13
N GLY A 122 5.55 15.36 -9.42
CA GLY A 122 4.95 14.19 -10.09
C GLY A 122 5.35 12.87 -9.44
N ASP A 123 6.62 12.73 -9.03
CA ASP A 123 7.08 11.54 -8.31
C ASP A 123 6.48 11.43 -6.92
N LEU A 124 6.34 12.55 -6.21
CA LEU A 124 5.66 12.60 -4.92
C LEU A 124 4.24 12.07 -5.05
N VAL A 125 3.43 12.65 -5.94
CA VAL A 125 2.02 12.28 -6.09
C VAL A 125 1.85 10.85 -6.60
N ALA A 126 2.67 10.42 -7.58
CA ALA A 126 2.64 9.05 -8.09
C ALA A 126 3.03 8.05 -7.00
N LEU A 127 4.15 8.23 -6.30
CA LEU A 127 4.62 7.29 -5.29
C LEU A 127 3.73 7.25 -4.03
N SER A 128 3.09 8.37 -3.68
CA SER A 128 2.05 8.39 -2.64
C SER A 128 0.86 7.48 -2.98
N GLY A 129 0.60 7.23 -4.27
CA GLY A 129 -0.39 6.26 -4.73
C GLY A 129 -0.14 4.84 -4.24
N ALA A 130 1.04 4.50 -3.71
CA ALA A 130 1.28 3.22 -3.03
C ALA A 130 0.36 3.00 -1.82
N HIS A 131 -0.19 4.07 -1.22
CA HIS A 131 -1.20 4.01 -0.16
C HIS A 131 -2.59 3.55 -0.65
N THR A 132 -2.76 3.16 -1.91
CA THR A 132 -3.95 2.40 -2.36
C THR A 132 -4.07 1.03 -1.66
N ILE A 133 -2.98 0.52 -1.09
CA ILE A 133 -2.96 -0.73 -0.31
C ILE A 133 -2.24 -0.56 1.03
N GLY A 134 -2.46 -1.51 1.93
CA GLY A 134 -1.77 -1.58 3.21
C GLY A 134 -2.45 -0.78 4.30
N PHE A 135 -1.74 -0.62 5.42
CA PHE A 135 -2.34 -0.10 6.66
C PHE A 135 -1.41 0.88 7.38
N ALA A 136 -2.02 1.82 8.10
CA ALA A 136 -1.33 2.69 9.04
C ALA A 136 -1.71 2.35 10.49
N HIS A 137 -0.77 2.46 11.41
CA HIS A 137 -1.08 2.40 12.84
C HIS A 137 -1.95 3.59 13.26
N CYS A 138 -2.91 3.35 14.17
CA CYS A 138 -3.80 4.40 14.67
C CYS A 138 -3.05 5.63 15.22
N ILE A 139 -1.86 5.46 15.79
CA ILE A 139 -1.02 6.56 16.31
C ILE A 139 -0.77 7.68 15.30
N HIS A 140 -0.81 7.38 13.99
CA HIS A 140 -0.62 8.36 12.92
C HIS A 140 -1.89 9.14 12.55
N VAL A 141 -3.03 8.74 13.12
CA VAL A 141 -4.37 9.24 12.77
C VAL A 141 -5.08 9.86 13.98
N LEU A 142 -4.76 9.44 15.21
CA LEU A 142 -5.40 9.91 16.45
C LEU A 142 -5.48 11.44 16.56
N GLY A 143 -4.38 12.14 16.25
CA GLY A 143 -4.34 13.60 16.25
C GLY A 143 -5.35 14.23 15.29
N ARG A 144 -5.64 13.59 14.15
CA ARG A 144 -6.65 14.07 13.19
C ARG A 144 -8.08 13.78 13.63
N ILE A 145 -8.33 12.72 14.38
CA ILE A 145 -9.71 12.31 14.73
C ILE A 145 -10.15 12.76 16.12
N TYR A 146 -9.24 13.19 17.01
CA TYR A 146 -9.57 13.62 18.38
C TYR A 146 -9.12 15.04 18.72
N ASP A 147 -7.88 15.40 18.38
CA ASP A 147 -7.28 16.67 18.83
C ASP A 147 -6.43 17.31 17.73
N PHE A 148 -7.09 17.77 16.67
CA PHE A 148 -6.41 18.32 15.52
C PHE A 148 -5.77 19.65 15.90
N ARG A 149 -4.43 19.67 15.95
CA ARG A 149 -3.62 20.85 16.29
C ARG A 149 -4.01 21.50 17.63
N GLY A 150 -4.41 20.70 18.62
CA GLY A 150 -4.75 21.20 19.97
C GLY A 150 -6.17 21.77 20.11
N THR A 151 -7.02 21.62 19.11
CA THR A 151 -8.39 22.18 19.11
C THR A 151 -9.41 21.34 19.90
N ARG A 152 -9.02 20.14 20.38
CA ARG A 152 -9.92 19.11 20.93
C ARG A 152 -11.08 18.74 20.00
N ARG A 153 -10.89 18.95 18.71
CA ARG A 153 -11.84 18.66 17.63
C ARG A 153 -11.14 17.86 16.53
N PRO A 154 -11.88 17.06 15.74
CA PRO A 154 -11.29 16.41 14.58
C PRO A 154 -10.86 17.42 13.52
N ASP A 155 -10.00 16.98 12.61
CA ASP A 155 -9.54 17.71 11.44
C ASP A 155 -10.75 18.12 10.59
N PRO A 156 -11.01 19.42 10.39
CA PRO A 156 -12.17 19.90 9.63
C PRO A 156 -12.09 19.56 8.13
N LEU A 157 -10.92 19.11 7.65
CA LEU A 157 -10.70 18.71 6.26
C LEU A 157 -10.82 17.20 6.06
N MET A 158 -11.28 16.46 7.06
CA MET A 158 -11.58 15.03 7.00
C MET A 158 -13.09 14.80 6.96
N ASP A 159 -13.56 13.87 6.12
CA ASP A 159 -15.00 13.53 6.08
C ASP A 159 -15.48 13.03 7.45
N ALA A 160 -16.61 13.57 7.92
CA ALA A 160 -17.13 13.29 9.26
C ALA A 160 -17.55 11.82 9.44
N ARG A 161 -17.99 11.14 8.37
CA ARG A 161 -18.33 9.70 8.41
C ARG A 161 -17.06 8.88 8.55
N LEU A 162 -15.98 9.27 7.86
CA LEU A 162 -14.67 8.63 8.04
C LEU A 162 -14.15 8.83 9.47
N VAL A 163 -14.24 10.04 10.03
CA VAL A 163 -13.88 10.29 11.44
C VAL A 163 -14.68 9.37 12.37
N LYS A 164 -16.00 9.26 12.18
CA LYS A 164 -16.85 8.36 12.96
C LYS A 164 -16.41 6.91 12.83
N ALA A 165 -16.12 6.45 11.61
CA ALA A 165 -15.66 5.08 11.35
C ALA A 165 -14.32 4.79 12.04
N LEU A 166 -13.36 5.70 11.90
CA LEU A 166 -12.03 5.57 12.49
C LEU A 166 -12.06 5.57 14.01
N ARG A 167 -12.95 6.32 14.66
CA ARG A 167 -13.10 6.31 16.13
C ARG A 167 -13.58 4.96 16.67
N MET A 168 -14.27 4.15 15.87
CA MET A 168 -14.66 2.79 16.28
C MET A 168 -13.45 1.84 16.27
N SER A 169 -12.53 2.02 15.32
CA SER A 169 -11.32 1.20 15.20
C SER A 169 -10.15 1.71 16.04
N CYS A 170 -10.04 3.02 16.22
CA CYS A 170 -8.95 3.72 16.90
C CYS A 170 -9.49 4.50 18.11
N PRO A 171 -9.79 3.85 19.24
CA PRO A 171 -10.29 4.54 20.43
C PRO A 171 -9.22 5.49 21.03
N SER A 172 -9.66 6.59 21.64
CA SER A 172 -8.77 7.60 22.25
C SER A 172 -8.02 7.09 23.48
N THR A 173 -8.56 6.09 24.16
CA THR A 173 -7.99 5.46 25.37
C THR A 173 -8.23 3.95 25.32
N GLY A 174 -7.37 3.18 25.98
CA GLY A 174 -7.52 1.71 26.08
C GLY A 174 -7.26 0.93 24.79
N GLY A 175 -6.85 1.61 23.70
CA GLY A 175 -6.47 0.97 22.44
C GLY A 175 -5.03 0.46 22.43
N SER A 176 -4.76 -0.60 21.67
CA SER A 176 -3.39 -1.10 21.45
C SER A 176 -2.66 -0.25 20.40
N ALA A 177 -1.38 0.05 20.63
CA ALA A 177 -0.51 0.68 19.63
C ALA A 177 -0.37 -0.15 18.33
N ARG A 178 -0.72 -1.44 18.39
CA ARG A 178 -0.68 -2.36 17.25
C ARG A 178 -1.92 -2.29 16.36
N VAL A 179 -2.97 -1.56 16.75
CA VAL A 179 -4.16 -1.44 15.90
C VAL A 179 -3.80 -0.66 14.64
N VAL A 180 -4.25 -1.19 13.51
CA VAL A 180 -4.02 -0.64 12.18
C VAL A 180 -5.34 -0.43 11.44
N VAL A 181 -5.36 0.57 10.57
CA VAL A 181 -6.49 0.92 9.70
C VAL A 181 -6.00 1.04 8.26
N PRO A 182 -6.80 0.65 7.26
CA PRO A 182 -6.36 0.64 5.87
C PRO A 182 -6.13 2.07 5.36
N PHE A 183 -5.11 2.26 4.53
CA PHE A 183 -4.88 3.56 3.87
C PHE A 183 -6.00 3.91 2.88
N ASP A 184 -6.47 2.91 2.12
CA ASP A 184 -7.57 3.03 1.17
C ASP A 184 -8.84 2.44 1.78
N VAL A 185 -9.85 3.30 1.95
CA VAL A 185 -11.13 2.92 2.54
C VAL A 185 -12.11 2.32 1.53
N SER A 186 -11.82 2.47 0.24
CA SER A 186 -12.65 2.01 -0.88
C SER A 186 -12.22 0.62 -1.36
N THR A 187 -10.91 0.42 -1.57
CA THR A 187 -10.36 -0.82 -2.13
C THR A 187 -9.09 -1.29 -1.39
N PRO A 188 -9.16 -1.56 -0.07
CA PRO A 188 -7.99 -1.78 0.81
C PRO A 188 -7.01 -2.90 0.40
N PHE A 189 -7.44 -3.80 -0.49
CA PHE A 189 -6.66 -4.97 -0.94
C PHE A 189 -6.35 -4.95 -2.44
N GLN A 190 -6.69 -3.87 -3.15
CA GLN A 190 -6.42 -3.71 -4.58
C GLN A 190 -5.53 -2.51 -4.80
N PHE A 191 -4.52 -2.69 -5.63
CA PHE A 191 -3.65 -1.65 -6.12
C PHE A 191 -4.30 -1.02 -7.34
N ASP A 192 -4.97 0.10 -7.12
CA ASP A 192 -5.67 0.88 -8.15
C ASP A 192 -5.57 2.38 -7.84
N HIS A 193 -6.36 3.20 -8.52
CA HIS A 193 -6.33 4.65 -8.35
C HIS A 193 -7.34 5.17 -7.31
N ALA A 194 -8.07 4.30 -6.59
CA ALA A 194 -9.12 4.72 -5.67
C ALA A 194 -8.57 5.60 -4.54
N TYR A 195 -7.29 5.42 -4.18
CA TYR A 195 -6.53 6.33 -3.34
C TYR A 195 -6.74 7.80 -3.72
N TYR A 196 -6.64 8.16 -5.00
CA TYR A 196 -6.76 9.56 -5.43
C TYR A 196 -8.21 10.06 -5.37
N ALA A 197 -9.18 9.22 -5.74
CA ALA A 197 -10.60 9.54 -5.58
C ALA A 197 -10.98 9.76 -4.10
N ASN A 198 -10.39 8.96 -3.20
CA ASN A 198 -10.55 9.15 -1.76
C ASN A 198 -10.02 10.53 -1.32
N LEU A 199 -8.89 11.00 -1.84
CA LEU A 199 -8.38 12.34 -1.49
C LEU A 199 -9.35 13.45 -1.92
N GLN A 200 -9.97 13.33 -3.10
CA GLN A 200 -10.98 14.27 -3.60
C GLN A 200 -12.20 14.32 -2.67
N ALA A 201 -12.60 13.16 -2.15
CA ALA A 201 -13.73 13.00 -1.24
C ALA A 201 -13.39 13.32 0.25
N ARG A 202 -12.21 13.87 0.55
CA ARG A 202 -11.72 14.12 1.92
C ARG A 202 -11.59 12.86 2.78
N LEU A 203 -11.34 11.73 2.12
CA LEU A 203 -11.17 10.40 2.73
C LEU A 203 -9.69 9.99 2.88
N GLY A 204 -8.74 10.90 2.65
CA GLY A 204 -7.32 10.62 2.88
C GLY A 204 -7.04 10.33 4.35
N LEU A 205 -6.43 9.18 4.64
CA LEU A 205 -6.20 8.72 6.02
C LEU A 205 -5.16 9.57 6.76
N LEU A 206 -3.99 9.78 6.15
CA LEU A 206 -2.94 10.60 6.74
C LEU A 206 -3.11 12.08 6.40
N ALA A 207 -2.60 12.96 7.26
CA ALA A 207 -2.60 14.39 6.96
C ALA A 207 -1.73 14.68 5.72
N SER A 208 -0.60 13.97 5.56
CA SER A 208 0.25 14.06 4.37
C SER A 208 -0.46 13.63 3.09
N ASP A 209 -1.38 12.66 3.16
CA ASP A 209 -2.17 12.21 2.00
C ASP A 209 -3.17 13.30 1.61
N GLN A 210 -3.99 13.73 2.56
CA GLN A 210 -5.04 14.72 2.30
C GLN A 210 -4.45 16.06 1.82
N ALA A 211 -3.25 16.41 2.29
CA ALA A 211 -2.55 17.63 1.88
C ALA A 211 -2.23 17.66 0.37
N LEU A 212 -2.01 16.51 -0.29
CA LEU A 212 -1.70 16.47 -1.72
C LEU A 212 -2.84 17.02 -2.59
N PHE A 213 -4.09 16.74 -2.22
CA PHE A 213 -5.24 17.27 -2.94
C PHE A 213 -5.54 18.73 -2.56
N LEU A 214 -5.18 19.13 -1.34
CA LEU A 214 -5.43 20.48 -0.85
C LEU A 214 -4.43 21.51 -1.38
N ASP A 215 -3.20 21.12 -1.69
CA ASP A 215 -2.17 22.02 -2.19
C ASP A 215 -2.28 22.25 -3.72
N PRO A 216 -2.29 23.50 -4.20
CA PRO A 216 -2.46 23.80 -5.62
C PRO A 216 -1.34 23.27 -6.53
N ARG A 217 -0.14 23.01 -6.00
CA ARG A 217 0.99 22.48 -6.79
C ARG A 217 0.83 20.99 -7.11
N THR A 218 0.09 20.25 -6.28
CA THR A 218 -0.08 18.80 -6.40
C THR A 218 -1.50 18.40 -6.76
N ARG A 219 -2.50 19.26 -6.52
CA ARG A 219 -3.91 19.01 -6.81
C ARG A 219 -4.18 18.59 -8.27
N PRO A 220 -3.64 19.27 -9.32
CA PRO A 220 -3.89 18.86 -10.70
C PRO A 220 -3.42 17.43 -10.97
N LEU A 221 -2.24 17.06 -10.46
CA LEU A 221 -1.69 15.71 -10.60
C LEU A 221 -2.59 14.67 -9.91
N VAL A 222 -3.10 14.96 -8.71
CA VAL A 222 -4.06 14.07 -8.03
C VAL A 222 -5.33 13.88 -8.86
N GLN A 223 -5.83 14.93 -9.51
CA GLN A 223 -7.02 14.85 -10.36
C GLN A 223 -6.78 14.01 -11.61
N GLU A 224 -5.64 14.20 -12.28
CA GLU A 224 -5.23 13.41 -13.45
C GLU A 224 -5.13 11.92 -13.11
N LEU A 225 -4.46 11.58 -12.00
CA LEU A 225 -4.27 10.18 -11.62
C LEU A 225 -5.55 9.52 -11.08
N ALA A 226 -6.48 10.30 -10.52
CA ALA A 226 -7.82 9.81 -10.16
C ALA A 226 -8.67 9.49 -11.39
N ALA A 227 -8.57 10.28 -12.45
CA ALA A 227 -9.39 10.13 -13.65
C ALA A 227 -8.95 8.95 -14.52
N ASP A 228 -7.65 8.62 -14.53
CA ASP A 228 -7.10 7.61 -15.43
C ASP A 228 -6.19 6.61 -14.70
N LYS A 229 -6.66 5.36 -14.61
CA LYS A 229 -5.93 4.24 -14.00
C LYS A 229 -4.65 3.89 -14.78
N ALA A 230 -4.70 3.95 -16.11
CA ALA A 230 -3.55 3.65 -16.94
C ALA A 230 -2.47 4.73 -16.78
N HIS A 231 -2.88 6.01 -16.73
CA HIS A 231 -1.96 7.11 -16.45
C HIS A 231 -1.31 6.96 -15.06
N PHE A 232 -2.10 6.67 -14.01
CA PHE A 232 -1.54 6.35 -12.69
C PHE A 232 -0.50 5.24 -12.76
N PHE A 233 -0.80 4.12 -13.41
CA PHE A 233 0.13 3.00 -13.50
C PHE A 233 1.42 3.36 -14.25
N GLN A 234 1.34 4.13 -15.32
CA GLN A 234 2.51 4.61 -16.06
C GLN A 234 3.38 5.54 -15.19
N ALA A 235 2.76 6.53 -14.54
CA ALA A 235 3.43 7.47 -13.65
C ALA A 235 4.09 6.73 -12.47
N PHE A 236 3.37 5.80 -11.84
CA PHE A 236 3.88 4.99 -10.74
C PHE A 236 5.11 4.17 -11.14
N VAL A 237 5.07 3.50 -12.30
CA VAL A 237 6.21 2.73 -12.81
C VAL A 237 7.42 3.62 -13.10
N ALA A 238 7.22 4.77 -13.74
CA ALA A 238 8.29 5.72 -14.03
C ALA A 238 8.94 6.26 -12.74
N SER A 239 8.12 6.62 -11.75
CA SER A 239 8.60 7.09 -10.45
C SER A 239 9.27 5.99 -9.63
N MET A 240 8.79 4.75 -9.69
CA MET A 240 9.46 3.60 -9.07
C MET A 240 10.83 3.32 -9.69
N ASP A 241 11.00 3.50 -11.01
CA ASP A 241 12.30 3.35 -11.67
C ASP A 241 13.28 4.46 -11.26
N ARG A 242 12.82 5.72 -11.21
CA ARG A 242 13.61 6.85 -10.69
C ARG A 242 14.01 6.63 -9.23
N MET A 243 13.07 6.27 -8.37
CA MET A 243 13.32 5.98 -6.95
C MET A 243 14.29 4.80 -6.77
N GLY A 244 14.13 3.73 -7.55
CA GLY A 244 15.00 2.55 -7.52
C GLY A 244 16.43 2.82 -8.01
N SER A 245 16.69 3.99 -8.59
CA SER A 245 17.97 4.43 -9.13
C SER A 245 18.69 5.46 -8.23
N ILE A 246 18.08 5.86 -7.11
CA ILE A 246 18.69 6.83 -6.18
C ILE A 246 19.98 6.27 -5.57
N ARG A 247 21.10 6.98 -5.79
CA ARG A 247 22.41 6.79 -5.12
C ARG A 247 22.87 5.32 -5.04
N ILE A 248 22.66 4.55 -6.11
CA ILE A 248 22.95 3.12 -6.14
C ILE A 248 24.44 2.81 -6.02
N LYS A 249 24.76 1.74 -5.28
CA LYS A 249 26.12 1.18 -5.21
C LYS A 249 26.30 0.13 -6.31
N LYS A 250 27.45 0.18 -6.99
CA LYS A 250 27.88 -0.77 -8.04
C LYS A 250 29.34 -1.18 -7.83
N GLY A 251 29.75 -2.28 -8.45
CA GLY A 251 31.12 -2.76 -8.43
C GLY A 251 31.65 -2.97 -7.01
N LYS A 252 32.88 -2.50 -6.75
CA LYS A 252 33.56 -2.60 -5.45
C LYS A 252 33.01 -1.66 -4.36
N LYS A 253 32.04 -0.78 -4.67
CA LYS A 253 31.47 0.21 -3.73
C LYS A 253 30.41 -0.37 -2.77
N GLY A 254 30.13 -1.67 -2.87
CA GLY A 254 29.19 -2.42 -2.04
C GLY A 254 29.43 -3.93 -2.17
N GLU A 255 28.54 -4.73 -1.59
CA GLU A 255 28.69 -6.21 -1.57
C GLU A 255 27.41 -6.93 -2.03
N VAL A 256 27.48 -8.27 -2.11
CA VAL A 256 26.29 -9.12 -2.23
C VAL A 256 26.17 -9.86 -0.91
N ARG A 257 25.27 -9.40 -0.03
CA ARG A 257 25.11 -10.06 1.27
C ARG A 257 24.51 -11.45 1.08
N LYS A 258 25.03 -12.43 1.81
CA LYS A 258 24.40 -13.75 1.95
C LYS A 258 23.26 -13.71 2.97
N VAL A 259 23.42 -12.90 4.02
CA VAL A 259 22.43 -12.67 5.08
C VAL A 259 22.10 -11.18 5.11
N CYS A 260 20.84 -10.80 4.86
CA CYS A 260 20.48 -9.39 4.70
C CYS A 260 20.68 -8.54 5.98
N SER A 261 20.62 -9.14 7.16
CA SER A 261 20.80 -8.46 8.44
C SER A 261 22.26 -8.21 8.83
N GLN A 262 23.24 -8.75 8.09
CA GLN A 262 24.67 -8.69 8.42
C GLN A 262 25.48 -8.29 7.19
N HIS A 263 26.47 -7.41 7.34
CA HIS A 263 27.45 -7.18 6.29
C HIS A 263 28.58 -8.20 6.40
N LEU A 264 29.27 -8.50 5.31
CA LEU A 264 30.48 -9.31 5.39
C LEU A 264 31.55 -8.43 6.07
N LEU A 265 32.21 -8.97 7.09
CA LEU A 265 33.44 -8.41 7.63
C LEU A 265 34.51 -8.41 6.52
#